data_AF-A0AAV8VBJ4-F1
#
_entry.id   AF-A0AAV8VBJ4-F1
#
_cell.length_a   1.000
_cell.length_b   1.000
_cell.length_c   1.000
_cell.angle_alpha   90.00
_cell.angle_beta   90.00
_cell.angle_gamma   90.00
#
_symmetry.space_group_name_H-M   'P 1'
#
loop_
_entity.id
_entity.type
_entity.pdbx_description
1 polymer ?
#
loop_
_entity_poly.entity_id
_entity_poly.type
_entity_poly.pdbx_seq_one_letter_code
_entity_poly.pdbx_strand_id
1 'polypeptide(L)'
;MLKRGNGDSQAALHALKSPRITSQVVLECTNSLAELGQRNKVRLVWVPGHCGVTGNEEADALARKGSSDTFTGPEPAVGLPYSYPQGSIDNWTREKCQVDWSRGIGLRQARLLIKGPGAAATRSLVSLNRANIKIITGLLTGHGRLNKHLNTIGLSPDSRCRLCGTSDEDSRYMFFVTVPA
;
A
#
# COMPACT_ATOMS: atom_id res chain seq x y z
N MET A 1 -18.01 -42.51 17.21
CA MET A 1 -18.47 -41.32 17.98
C MET A 1 -18.51 -40.12 17.01
N LEU A 2 -19.61 -39.35 16.97
CA LEU A 2 -19.75 -38.19 16.08
C LEU A 2 -19.20 -36.95 16.82
N LYS A 3 -18.12 -36.33 16.33
CA LYS A 3 -17.61 -35.07 16.90
C LYS A 3 -18.15 -33.90 16.06
N ARG A 4 -18.90 -33.00 16.70
CA ARG A 4 -19.42 -31.77 16.09
C ARG A 4 -18.57 -30.60 16.55
N GLY A 5 -18.03 -29.83 15.61
CA GLY A 5 -17.38 -28.55 15.87
C GLY A 5 -18.27 -27.41 15.36
N ASN A 6 -18.58 -26.46 16.22
CA ASN A 6 -19.29 -25.24 15.87
C ASN A 6 -18.27 -24.10 15.86
N GLY A 7 -18.28 -23.26 14.83
CA GLY A 7 -17.44 -22.07 14.75
C GLY A 7 -18.15 -20.93 14.04
N ASP A 8 -17.77 -19.70 14.37
CA ASP A 8 -18.41 -18.47 13.90
C ASP A 8 -17.72 -17.85 12.66
N SER A 9 -16.51 -18.30 12.34
CA SER A 9 -15.76 -17.83 11.18
C SER A 9 -16.21 -18.51 9.88
N GLN A 10 -17.15 -17.85 9.18
CA GLN A 10 -17.56 -18.28 7.84
C GLN A 10 -16.38 -18.29 6.85
N ALA A 11 -15.46 -17.34 7.01
CA ALA A 11 -14.24 -17.25 6.19
C ALA A 11 -13.34 -18.48 6.36
N ALA A 12 -13.17 -19.00 7.59
CA ALA A 12 -12.38 -20.20 7.85
C ALA A 12 -13.00 -21.44 7.16
N LEU A 13 -14.33 -21.58 7.20
CA LEU A 13 -15.01 -22.68 6.52
C LEU A 13 -14.88 -22.59 4.99
N HIS A 14 -14.93 -21.38 4.42
CA HIS A 14 -14.67 -21.18 3.00
C HIS A 14 -13.23 -21.51 2.63
N ALA A 15 -12.26 -21.11 3.47
CA ALA A 15 -10.84 -21.43 3.25
C ALA A 15 -10.58 -22.94 3.27
N LEU A 16 -11.19 -23.68 4.20
CA LEU A 16 -11.08 -25.14 4.28
C LEU A 16 -11.78 -25.87 3.12
N LYS A 17 -12.81 -25.26 2.52
CA LYS A 17 -13.49 -25.80 1.33
C LYS A 17 -12.78 -25.48 0.02
N SER A 18 -11.85 -24.51 0.03
CA SER A 18 -11.15 -24.07 -1.18
C SER A 18 -10.26 -25.20 -1.74
N PRO A 19 -10.26 -25.43 -3.06
CA PRO A 19 -9.33 -26.39 -3.69
C PRO A 19 -7.88 -25.90 -3.68
N ARG A 20 -7.63 -24.61 -3.42
CA ARG A 20 -6.29 -24.02 -3.29
C ARG A 20 -6.08 -23.54 -1.86
N ILE A 21 -5.03 -24.06 -1.23
CA ILE A 21 -4.60 -23.64 0.11
C ILE A 21 -3.43 -22.66 -0.03
N THR A 22 -3.61 -21.45 0.49
CA THR A 22 -2.61 -20.35 0.41
C THR A 22 -2.00 -19.99 1.76
N SER A 23 -2.46 -20.63 2.85
CA SER A 23 -2.03 -20.37 4.21
C SER A 23 -1.56 -21.66 4.87
N GLN A 24 -0.41 -21.59 5.53
CA GLN A 24 0.15 -22.72 6.28
C GLN A 24 -0.79 -23.17 7.41
N VAL A 25 -1.44 -22.23 8.10
CA VAL A 25 -2.40 -22.53 9.18
C VAL A 25 -3.62 -23.30 8.65
N VAL A 26 -4.09 -22.96 7.45
CA VAL A 26 -5.21 -23.68 6.80
C VAL A 26 -4.79 -25.09 6.41
N LEU A 27 -3.55 -25.26 5.92
CA LEU A 27 -2.99 -26.58 5.59
C LEU A 27 -2.89 -27.47 6.83
N GLU A 28 -2.33 -26.95 7.92
CA GLU A 28 -2.20 -27.64 9.20
C GLU A 28 -3.58 -28.05 9.74
N CYS A 29 -4.54 -27.12 9.75
CA CYS A 29 -5.90 -27.40 10.17
C CYS A 29 -6.55 -28.51 9.31
N THR A 30 -6.35 -28.46 7.99
CA THR A 30 -6.88 -29.49 7.06
C THR A 30 -6.28 -30.86 7.36
N ASN A 31 -4.97 -30.93 7.60
CA ASN A 31 -4.29 -32.17 7.95
C ASN A 31 -4.76 -32.74 9.30
N SER A 32 -4.90 -31.90 10.32
CA SER A 32 -5.43 -32.31 11.63
C SER A 32 -6.88 -32.78 11.54
N LEU A 33 -7.71 -32.13 10.71
CA LEU A 33 -9.09 -32.56 10.45
C LEU A 33 -9.14 -33.90 9.72
N ALA A 34 -8.23 -34.12 8.76
CA ALA A 34 -8.12 -35.38 8.02
C ALA A 34 -7.70 -36.53 8.96
N GLU A 35 -6.69 -36.30 9.82
CA GLU A 35 -6.26 -37.26 10.84
C GLU A 35 -7.39 -37.59 11.82
N LEU A 36 -8.08 -36.58 12.34
CA LEU A 36 -9.23 -36.76 13.22
C LEU A 36 -10.35 -37.57 12.53
N GLY A 37 -10.52 -37.34 11.22
CA GLY A 37 -11.46 -38.02 10.33
C GLY A 37 -11.20 -39.51 10.15
N GLN A 38 -9.96 -39.99 10.33
CA GLN A 38 -9.62 -41.41 10.17
C GLN A 38 -10.37 -42.30 11.17
N ARG A 39 -10.66 -41.78 12.37
CA ARG A 39 -11.31 -42.53 13.46
C ARG A 39 -12.67 -41.95 13.86
N ASN A 40 -13.05 -40.79 13.32
CA ASN A 40 -14.26 -40.08 13.72
C ASN A 40 -14.99 -39.53 12.50
N LYS A 41 -16.32 -39.50 12.57
CA LYS A 41 -17.11 -38.68 11.64
C LYS A 41 -17.11 -37.24 12.16
N VAL A 42 -16.36 -36.37 11.50
CA VAL A 42 -16.22 -34.95 11.84
C VAL A 42 -17.21 -34.14 11.01
N ARG A 43 -17.96 -33.23 11.67
CA ARG A 43 -18.82 -32.26 10.99
C ARG A 43 -18.55 -30.86 11.52
N LEU A 44 -18.14 -29.98 10.62
CA LEU A 44 -17.99 -28.55 10.87
C LEU A 44 -19.29 -27.83 10.51
N VAL A 45 -19.82 -27.03 11.43
CA VAL A 45 -21.05 -26.26 11.25
C VAL A 45 -20.77 -24.79 11.60
N TRP A 46 -21.23 -23.89 10.75
CA TRP A 46 -21.20 -22.47 11.04
C TRP A 46 -22.32 -22.11 12.02
N VAL A 47 -22.01 -21.26 13.00
CA VAL A 47 -22.99 -20.65 13.89
C VAL A 47 -22.79 -19.14 13.94
N PRO A 48 -23.84 -18.33 14.09
CA PRO A 48 -23.67 -16.90 14.26
C PRO A 48 -22.93 -16.58 15.57
N GLY A 49 -21.92 -15.73 15.49
CA GLY A 49 -21.19 -15.25 16.67
C GLY A 49 -22.06 -14.34 17.55
N HIS A 50 -21.76 -14.31 18.86
CA HIS A 50 -22.41 -13.44 19.85
C HIS A 50 -23.95 -13.53 19.92
N CYS A 51 -24.50 -14.71 19.65
CA CYS A 51 -25.94 -14.95 19.57
C CYS A 51 -26.47 -15.91 20.67
N GLY A 52 -25.80 -16.03 21.82
CA GLY A 52 -26.28 -16.88 22.94
C GLY A 52 -25.99 -18.37 22.78
N VAL A 53 -25.17 -18.77 21.79
CA VAL A 53 -24.82 -20.19 21.61
C VAL A 53 -23.75 -20.56 22.64
N THR A 54 -24.17 -21.18 23.75
CA THR A 54 -23.34 -21.46 24.93
C THR A 54 -21.94 -21.97 24.59
N GLY A 55 -21.83 -23.02 23.76
CA GLY A 55 -20.52 -23.58 23.41
C GLY A 55 -19.64 -22.67 22.53
N ASN A 56 -20.24 -21.79 21.72
CA ASN A 56 -19.48 -20.80 20.95
C ASN A 56 -19.03 -19.65 21.86
N GLU A 57 -19.89 -19.19 22.75
CA GLU A 57 -19.58 -18.11 23.68
C GLU A 57 -18.50 -18.51 24.69
N GLU A 58 -18.54 -19.75 25.19
CA GLU A 58 -17.46 -20.30 26.01
C GLU A 58 -16.14 -20.38 25.24
N ALA A 59 -16.16 -20.86 23.99
CA ALA A 59 -14.99 -20.91 23.14
C ALA A 59 -14.42 -19.50 22.85
N ASP A 60 -15.27 -18.53 22.54
CA ASP A 60 -14.88 -17.13 22.32
C ASP A 60 -14.29 -16.49 23.58
N ALA A 61 -14.88 -16.77 24.75
CA ALA A 61 -14.39 -16.26 26.03
C ALA A 61 -13.00 -16.84 26.36
N LEU A 62 -12.80 -18.14 26.13
CA LEU A 62 -11.52 -18.80 26.31
C LEU A 62 -10.47 -18.29 25.31
N ALA A 63 -10.83 -18.13 24.04
CA ALA A 63 -9.95 -17.58 23.02
C ALA A 63 -9.53 -16.14 23.35
N ARG A 64 -10.45 -15.29 23.79
CA ARG A 64 -10.17 -13.91 24.21
C ARG A 64 -9.24 -13.85 25.42
N LYS A 65 -9.45 -14.73 26.40
CA LYS A 65 -8.56 -14.87 27.55
C LYS A 65 -7.15 -15.26 27.10
N GLY A 66 -7.03 -16.31 26.28
CA GLY A 66 -5.75 -16.76 25.74
C GLY A 66 -5.02 -15.72 24.88
N SER A 67 -5.75 -14.90 24.09
CA SER A 67 -5.14 -13.83 23.30
C SER A 67 -4.66 -12.64 24.13
N SER A 68 -5.14 -12.52 25.38
CA SER A 68 -4.76 -11.45 26.31
C SER A 68 -3.59 -11.85 27.21
N ASP A 69 -3.32 -13.15 27.35
CA ASP A 69 -2.20 -13.68 28.10
C ASP A 69 -0.89 -13.57 27.29
N THR A 70 0.24 -13.45 27.99
CA THR A 70 1.57 -13.44 27.35
C THR A 70 1.81 -14.78 26.64
N PHE A 71 2.19 -14.72 25.37
CA PHE A 71 2.51 -15.92 24.60
C PHE A 71 3.63 -16.73 25.28
N THR A 72 3.38 -18.01 25.51
CA THR A 72 4.32 -18.95 26.12
C THR A 72 4.67 -20.04 25.11
N GLY A 73 5.73 -19.82 24.34
CA GLY A 73 6.21 -20.77 23.32
C GLY A 73 7.35 -20.19 22.47
N PRO A 74 7.94 -20.98 21.56
CA PRO A 74 8.90 -20.47 20.60
C PRO A 74 8.21 -19.56 19.57
N GLU A 75 8.78 -18.40 19.29
CA GLU A 75 8.31 -17.52 18.22
C GLU A 75 8.81 -18.00 16.85
N PRO A 76 8.02 -17.79 15.76
CA PRO A 76 6.67 -17.26 15.73
C PRO A 76 5.60 -18.34 15.99
N ALA A 77 4.68 -18.05 16.91
CA ALA A 77 3.58 -18.94 17.34
C ALA A 77 2.63 -19.37 16.21
N VAL A 78 2.45 -18.48 15.22
CA VAL A 78 1.57 -18.62 14.08
C VAL A 78 2.33 -18.10 12.88
N GLY A 79 2.38 -18.87 11.80
CA GLY A 79 3.00 -18.43 10.56
C GLY A 79 2.36 -17.13 10.07
N LEU A 80 3.16 -16.08 9.92
CA LEU A 80 2.69 -14.83 9.35
C LEU A 80 2.28 -15.06 7.89
N PRO A 81 1.11 -14.58 7.43
CA PRO A 81 0.77 -14.66 6.02
C PRO A 81 1.80 -13.84 5.22
N TYR A 82 2.21 -14.33 4.06
CA TYR A 82 3.19 -13.66 3.20
C TYR A 82 2.83 -12.19 2.87
N SER A 83 1.54 -11.89 2.81
CA SER A 83 1.04 -10.52 2.59
C SER A 83 1.41 -9.54 3.71
N TYR A 84 1.66 -10.03 4.92
CA TYR A 84 2.00 -9.19 6.07
C TYR A 84 3.37 -8.52 5.93
N PRO A 85 4.51 -9.24 5.78
CA PRO A 85 5.81 -8.59 5.57
C PRO A 85 5.82 -7.75 4.29
N GLN A 86 5.15 -8.19 3.22
CA GLN A 86 5.04 -7.40 2.00
C GLN A 86 4.32 -6.06 2.23
N GLY A 87 3.19 -6.08 2.95
CA GLY A 87 2.45 -4.87 3.31
C GLY A 87 3.26 -3.93 4.20
N SER A 88 4.04 -4.47 5.14
CA SER A 88 4.95 -3.70 5.99
C SER A 88 6.06 -3.02 5.18
N ILE A 89 6.67 -3.73 4.24
CA ILE A 89 7.68 -3.15 3.33
C ILE A 89 7.07 -2.05 2.48
N ASP A 90 5.93 -2.31 1.85
CA ASP A 90 5.22 -1.35 1.02
C ASP A 90 4.86 -0.07 1.79
N ASN A 91 4.36 -0.21 3.03
CA ASN A 91 4.04 0.93 3.88
C ASN A 91 5.29 1.71 4.27
N TRP A 92 6.34 1.02 4.72
CA TRP A 92 7.62 1.65 5.03
C TRP A 92 8.20 2.42 3.84
N THR A 93 8.18 1.84 2.63
CA THR A 93 8.64 2.50 1.42
C THR A 93 7.82 3.76 1.09
N ARG A 94 6.49 3.70 1.24
CA ARG A 94 5.61 4.87 1.03
C ARG A 94 5.90 5.98 2.03
N GLU A 95 5.99 5.65 3.31
CA GLU A 95 6.30 6.61 4.38
C GLU A 95 7.67 7.24 4.16
N LYS A 96 8.69 6.42 3.87
CA LYS A 96 10.05 6.89 3.59
C LYS A 96 10.06 7.83 2.38
N CYS A 97 9.39 7.46 1.29
CA CYS A 97 9.28 8.31 0.09
C CYS A 97 8.58 9.65 0.38
N GLN A 98 7.54 9.65 1.21
CA GLN A 98 6.84 10.88 1.61
C GLN A 98 7.71 11.77 2.52
N VAL A 99 8.47 11.17 3.44
CA VAL A 99 9.44 11.90 4.27
C VAL A 99 10.54 12.50 3.41
N ASP A 100 11.11 11.73 2.48
CA ASP A 100 12.16 12.20 1.59
C ASP A 100 11.63 13.29 0.64
N TRP A 101 10.39 13.16 0.15
CA TRP A 101 9.71 14.19 -0.64
C TRP A 101 9.50 15.49 0.12
N SER A 102 9.18 15.43 1.42
CA SER A 102 8.92 16.63 2.24
C SER A 102 10.19 17.27 2.77
N ARG A 103 11.24 16.49 3.06
CA ARG A 103 12.48 16.98 3.68
C ARG A 103 13.66 17.14 2.71
N GLY A 104 13.58 16.57 1.50
CA GLY A 104 14.67 16.60 0.53
C GLY A 104 15.05 18.02 0.08
N ILE A 105 16.34 18.28 -0.05
CA ILE A 105 16.86 19.57 -0.56
C ILE A 105 16.64 19.62 -2.08
N GLY A 106 16.05 20.70 -2.58
CA GLY A 106 15.79 20.90 -4.00
C GLY A 106 14.34 20.59 -4.42
N LEU A 107 14.13 20.32 -5.71
CA LEU A 107 12.82 20.01 -6.30
C LEU A 107 11.73 21.08 -6.04
N ARG A 108 12.15 22.34 -5.85
CA ARG A 108 11.25 23.45 -5.54
C ARG A 108 10.10 23.57 -6.55
N GLN A 109 10.41 23.45 -7.85
CA GLN A 109 9.40 23.52 -8.91
C GLN A 109 8.44 22.33 -8.83
N ALA A 110 8.94 21.10 -8.68
CA ALA A 110 8.10 19.91 -8.54
C ALA A 110 7.16 20.02 -7.33
N ARG A 111 7.64 20.51 -6.18
CA ARG A 111 6.82 20.70 -4.97
C ARG A 111 5.70 21.73 -5.11
N LEU A 112 5.84 22.69 -6.03
CA LEU A 112 4.77 23.63 -6.37
C LEU A 112 3.73 23.00 -7.31
N LEU A 113 4.17 22.09 -8.18
CA LEU A 113 3.35 21.55 -9.26
C LEU A 113 2.66 20.22 -8.89
N ILE A 114 3.25 19.43 -8.00
CA ILE A 114 2.70 18.14 -7.55
C ILE A 114 2.70 18.05 -6.03
N LYS A 115 1.63 17.43 -5.47
CA LYS A 115 1.44 17.30 -4.02
C LYS A 115 2.41 16.30 -3.37
N GLY A 116 2.89 15.33 -4.13
CA GLY A 116 3.80 14.30 -3.62
C GLY A 116 3.87 13.07 -4.54
N PRO A 117 4.73 12.10 -4.18
CA PRO A 117 4.79 10.82 -4.85
C PRO A 117 3.43 10.10 -4.72
N GLY A 118 2.87 9.64 -5.83
CA GLY A 118 1.57 9.01 -5.84
C GLY A 118 1.41 8.03 -6.99
N ALA A 119 0.92 6.83 -6.70
CA ALA A 119 0.86 5.74 -7.67
C ALA A 119 0.03 6.10 -8.92
N ALA A 120 -1.06 6.86 -8.75
CA ALA A 120 -1.87 7.34 -9.87
C ALA A 120 -1.10 8.31 -10.78
N ALA A 121 -0.46 9.33 -10.19
CA ALA A 121 0.35 10.29 -10.93
C ALA A 121 1.53 9.59 -11.64
N THR A 122 2.21 8.67 -10.96
CA THR A 122 3.30 7.87 -11.56
C THR A 122 2.81 7.07 -12.76
N ARG A 123 1.67 6.36 -12.66
CA ARG A 123 1.11 5.61 -13.79
C ARG A 123 0.78 6.53 -14.97
N SER A 124 0.15 7.68 -14.71
CA SER A 124 -0.16 8.65 -15.75
C SER A 124 1.10 9.17 -16.42
N LEU A 125 2.14 9.54 -15.65
CA LEU A 125 3.40 10.05 -16.20
C LEU A 125 4.17 9.00 -17.02
N VAL A 126 4.25 7.76 -16.53
CA VAL A 126 4.97 6.67 -17.22
C VAL A 126 4.25 6.23 -18.49
N SER A 127 2.93 6.43 -18.58
CA SER A 127 2.15 6.14 -19.78
C SER A 127 2.38 7.12 -20.94
N LEU A 128 3.01 8.27 -20.68
CA LEU A 128 3.26 9.28 -21.71
C LEU A 128 4.37 8.87 -22.67
N ASN A 129 4.31 9.41 -23.89
CA ASN A 129 5.41 9.25 -24.83
C ASN A 129 6.68 9.99 -24.35
N ARG A 130 7.83 9.63 -24.93
CA ARG A 130 9.14 10.18 -24.56
C ARG A 130 9.21 11.71 -24.67
N ALA A 131 8.56 12.31 -25.65
CA ALA A 131 8.57 13.77 -25.85
C ALA A 131 7.86 14.49 -24.70
N ASN A 132 6.68 13.99 -24.31
CA ASN A 132 5.89 14.55 -23.22
C ASN A 132 6.57 14.36 -21.86
N ILE A 133 7.14 13.18 -21.60
CA ILE A 133 7.92 12.93 -20.37
C ILE A 133 9.08 13.92 -20.28
N LYS A 134 9.83 14.14 -21.37
CA LYS A 134 10.94 15.10 -21.38
C LYS A 134 10.48 16.51 -21.00
N ILE A 135 9.36 16.98 -21.54
CA ILE A 135 8.81 18.30 -21.23
C ILE A 135 8.44 18.37 -19.74
N ILE A 136 7.68 17.39 -19.24
CA ILE A 136 7.22 17.37 -17.85
C ILE A 136 8.39 17.27 -16.88
N THR A 137 9.38 16.42 -17.14
CA THR A 137 10.59 16.33 -16.32
C THR A 137 11.32 17.67 -16.29
N GLY A 138 11.45 18.36 -17.43
CA GLY A 138 12.03 19.70 -17.49
C GLY A 138 11.25 20.72 -16.64
N LEU A 139 9.92 20.68 -16.69
CA LEU A 139 9.05 21.55 -15.91
C LEU A 139 9.14 21.26 -14.40
N LEU A 140 9.03 19.99 -14.00
CA LEU A 140 9.10 19.57 -12.59
C LEU A 140 10.47 19.83 -11.98
N THR A 141 11.55 19.59 -12.72
CA THR A 141 12.90 19.80 -12.19
C THR A 141 13.38 21.24 -12.31
N GLY A 142 12.72 22.06 -13.15
CA GLY A 142 13.18 23.41 -13.49
C GLY A 142 14.31 23.44 -14.53
N HIS A 143 14.66 22.30 -15.14
CA HIS A 143 15.70 22.18 -16.17
C HIS A 143 15.11 22.10 -17.58
N GLY A 144 14.03 22.84 -17.83
CA GLY A 144 13.36 22.94 -19.12
C GLY A 144 13.96 24.03 -20.02
N ARG A 145 13.44 24.15 -21.25
CA ARG A 145 13.80 25.23 -22.19
C ARG A 145 13.05 26.54 -21.88
N LEU A 146 13.16 27.01 -20.65
CA LEU A 146 12.64 28.32 -20.21
C LEU A 146 13.82 29.27 -19.98
N ASN A 147 13.65 30.56 -20.27
CA ASN A 147 14.76 31.53 -20.19
C ASN A 147 15.44 31.58 -18.83
N LYS A 148 14.73 31.36 -17.71
CA LYS A 148 15.36 31.30 -16.39
C LYS A 148 16.45 30.22 -16.32
N HIS A 149 16.14 29.02 -16.80
CA HIS A 149 17.11 27.93 -16.83
C HIS A 149 18.21 28.20 -17.84
N LEU A 150 17.86 28.65 -19.06
CA LEU A 150 18.83 28.95 -20.12
C LEU A 150 19.84 30.02 -19.70
N ASN A 151 19.41 31.05 -18.99
CA ASN A 151 20.29 32.07 -18.44
C ASN A 151 21.20 31.52 -17.35
N THR A 152 20.65 30.67 -16.47
CA THR A 152 21.44 30.01 -15.41
C THR A 152 22.59 29.17 -15.99
N ILE A 153 22.39 28.56 -17.17
CA ILE A 153 23.42 27.76 -17.87
C ILE A 153 24.19 28.55 -18.94
N GLY A 154 24.02 29.87 -19.02
CA GLY A 154 24.77 30.74 -19.94
C GLY A 154 24.35 30.66 -21.41
N LEU A 155 23.20 30.05 -21.73
CA LEU A 155 22.66 29.97 -23.09
C LEU A 155 21.68 31.10 -23.44
N SER A 156 21.31 31.93 -22.47
CA SER A 156 20.45 33.12 -22.67
C SER A 156 21.05 34.34 -21.97
N PRO A 157 21.02 35.53 -22.58
CA PRO A 157 21.57 36.75 -21.97
C PRO A 157 20.79 37.20 -20.73
N ASP A 158 19.50 36.87 -20.65
CA ASP A 158 18.65 37.16 -19.49
C ASP A 158 17.64 36.04 -19.21
N SER A 159 17.02 36.11 -18.03
CA SER A 159 16.01 35.17 -17.56
C SER A 159 14.57 35.56 -17.89
N ARG A 160 14.35 36.69 -18.58
CA ARG A 160 13.02 37.29 -18.73
C ARG A 160 12.14 36.47 -19.66
N CYS A 161 10.83 36.53 -19.42
CA CYS A 161 9.82 35.90 -20.23
C CYS A 161 9.88 36.40 -21.67
N ARG A 162 9.97 35.44 -22.61
CA ARG A 162 9.98 35.71 -24.06
C ARG A 162 8.68 36.35 -24.59
N LEU A 163 7.59 36.28 -23.83
CA LEU A 163 6.29 36.81 -24.23
C LEU A 163 6.04 38.22 -23.66
N CYS A 164 6.22 38.42 -22.35
CA CYS A 164 5.91 39.72 -21.71
C CYS A 164 7.14 40.57 -21.36
N GLY A 165 8.36 40.01 -21.38
CA GLY A 165 9.60 40.73 -21.14
C GLY A 165 9.84 41.26 -19.72
N THR A 166 9.00 40.93 -18.73
CA THR A 166 9.06 41.53 -17.38
C THR A 166 9.56 40.58 -16.31
N SER A 167 8.99 39.39 -16.19
CA SER A 167 9.28 38.42 -15.11
C SER A 167 10.20 37.31 -15.58
N ASP A 168 10.83 36.59 -14.64
CA ASP A 168 11.61 35.40 -14.93
C ASP A 168 10.75 34.29 -15.56
N GLU A 169 11.20 33.74 -16.68
CA GLU A 169 10.57 32.59 -17.33
C GLU A 169 10.97 31.29 -16.63
N ASP A 170 10.29 30.93 -15.55
CA ASP A 170 10.47 29.66 -14.85
C ASP A 170 9.20 28.80 -14.86
N SER A 171 9.29 27.54 -14.41
CA SER A 171 8.15 26.63 -14.43
C SER A 171 6.97 27.20 -13.66
N ARG A 172 7.21 27.85 -12.51
CA ARG A 172 6.15 28.52 -11.73
C ARG A 172 5.46 29.59 -12.54
N TYR A 173 6.21 30.45 -13.24
CA TYR A 173 5.66 31.50 -14.09
C TYR A 173 4.73 30.94 -15.15
N MET A 174 5.10 29.83 -15.79
CA MET A 174 4.29 29.18 -16.83
C MET A 174 2.96 28.59 -16.32
N PHE A 175 2.90 28.15 -15.06
CA PHE A 175 1.70 27.50 -14.50
C PHE A 175 0.82 28.41 -13.65
N PHE A 176 1.38 29.46 -13.04
CA PHE A 176 0.68 30.26 -12.03
C PHE A 176 0.51 31.74 -12.42
N VAL A 177 1.11 32.20 -13.51
CA VAL A 177 0.92 33.56 -14.01
C VAL A 177 0.33 33.49 -15.41
N THR A 178 -0.90 33.98 -15.56
CA THR A 178 -1.47 34.24 -16.88
C THR A 178 -0.65 35.32 -17.55
N VAL A 179 0.16 34.92 -18.53
CA VAL A 179 0.84 35.86 -19.41
C VAL A 179 -0.20 36.34 -20.42
N PRO A 180 -0.60 37.62 -20.42
CA PRO A 180 -1.47 38.13 -21.48
C PRO A 180 -0.73 37.98 -22.81
N ALA A 181 -1.44 37.44 -23.80
CA ALA A 181 -0.96 37.27 -25.17
C ALA A 181 -0.76 38.63 -25.85
#